data_AF-A0A1I2D139-F1
#
_entry.id   AF-A0A1I2D139-F1
#
_cell.length_a   1.000
_cell.length_b   1.000
_cell.length_c   1.000
_cell.angle_alpha   90.00
_cell.angle_beta   90.00
_cell.angle_gamma   90.00
#
_symmetry.space_group_name_H-M   'P 1'
#
loop_
_entity.id
_entity.type
_entity.pdbx_description
1 polymer ?
#
loop_
_entity_poly.entity_id
_entity_poly.type
_entity_poly.pdbx_seq_one_letter_code
_entity_poly.pdbx_strand_id
1 'polypeptide(L)'
;MTGEREKMAAMNAWLDEVCAELGVDRELMTQTTGPLLALIRDVAHGPSRPAAPLTAFLLGLASARDGARSVEDQAAAVGARIETLSRLAREWPASSAPA
;
A
#
# COMPACT_ATOMS: atom_id res chain seq x y z
N MET A 1 25.43 3.05 8.87
CA MET A 1 24.21 2.48 9.50
C MET A 1 23.38 3.50 10.29
N THR A 2 23.91 4.69 10.65
CA THR A 2 23.17 5.76 11.33
C THR A 2 22.10 6.42 10.45
N GLY A 3 22.42 6.71 9.19
CA GLY A 3 21.50 7.44 8.30
C GLY A 3 20.24 6.70 7.86
N GLU A 4 20.22 5.36 7.87
CA GLU A 4 19.01 4.60 7.50
C GLU A 4 17.97 4.61 8.63
N ARG A 5 18.42 4.51 9.89
CA ARG A 5 17.55 4.68 11.05
C ARG A 5 16.96 6.08 11.14
N GLU A 6 17.77 7.10 10.87
CA GLU A 6 17.32 8.50 10.82
C GLU A 6 16.25 8.71 9.73
N LYS A 7 16.44 8.15 8.53
CA LYS A 7 15.45 8.21 7.46
C LYS A 7 14.15 7.50 7.82
N MET A 8 14.22 6.33 8.45
CA MET A 8 13.03 5.60 8.92
C MET A 8 12.30 6.38 10.03
N ALA A 9 13.03 7.04 10.94
CA ALA A 9 12.43 7.88 11.96
C ALA A 9 11.72 9.10 11.34
N ALA A 10 12.36 9.79 10.39
CA ALA A 10 11.78 10.92 9.67
C ALA A 10 10.51 10.51 8.88
N MET A 11 10.54 9.35 8.21
CA MET A 11 9.36 8.81 7.53
C MET A 11 8.21 8.56 8.51
N ASN A 12 8.48 7.95 9.66
CA ASN A 12 7.42 7.68 10.66
C ASN A 12 6.82 8.98 11.21
N ALA A 13 7.66 9.97 11.55
CA ALA A 13 7.18 11.27 12.01
C ALA A 13 6.32 11.98 10.96
N TRP A 14 6.73 11.94 9.69
CA TRP A 14 5.94 12.47 8.59
C TRP A 14 4.59 11.76 8.44
N LEU A 15 4.56 10.43 8.56
CA LEU A 15 3.31 9.67 8.52
C LEU A 15 2.40 9.98 9.71
N ASP A 16 2.95 10.24 10.90
CA ASP A 16 2.17 10.68 12.07
C ASP A 16 1.48 12.02 11.78
N GLU A 17 2.20 13.01 11.24
CA GLU A 17 1.63 14.32 10.86
C GLU A 17 0.52 14.19 9.81
N VAL A 18 0.76 13.39 8.75
CA VAL A 18 -0.23 13.19 7.68
C VAL A 18 -1.47 12.44 8.19
N CYS A 19 -1.29 11.45 9.07
CA CYS A 19 -2.43 10.73 9.67
C CYS A 19 -3.28 11.68 10.53
N ALA A 20 -2.64 12.54 11.32
CA ALA A 20 -3.34 13.54 12.14
C ALA A 20 -4.13 14.54 11.27
N GLU A 21 -3.54 15.06 10.19
CA GLU A 21 -4.19 16.01 9.29
C GLU A 21 -5.37 15.39 8.54
N LEU A 22 -5.24 14.13 8.09
CA LEU A 22 -6.27 13.44 7.32
C LEU A 22 -7.30 12.71 8.18
N GLY A 23 -7.15 12.72 9.51
CA GLY A 23 -8.03 11.98 10.43
C GLY A 23 -7.97 10.46 10.25
N VAL A 24 -6.80 9.92 9.88
CA VAL A 24 -6.57 8.48 9.70
C VAL A 24 -5.92 7.93 10.96
N ASP A 25 -6.40 6.79 11.47
CA ASP A 25 -5.76 6.13 12.59
C ASP A 25 -4.36 5.61 12.19
N ARG A 26 -3.34 6.01 12.94
CA ARG A 26 -1.95 5.63 12.68
C ARG A 26 -1.73 4.11 12.80
N GLU A 27 -2.53 3.43 13.60
CA GLU A 27 -2.48 1.98 13.75
C GLU A 27 -2.72 1.27 12.40
N LEU A 28 -3.63 1.78 11.57
CA LEU A 28 -3.86 1.25 10.22
C LEU A 28 -2.57 1.22 9.40
N MET A 29 -1.80 2.31 9.44
CA MET A 29 -0.55 2.40 8.72
C MET A 29 0.52 1.47 9.31
N THR A 30 0.59 1.34 10.64
CA THR A 30 1.49 0.38 11.29
C THR A 30 1.24 -1.06 10.81
N GLN A 31 -0.03 -1.45 10.65
CA GLN A 31 -0.41 -2.78 10.21
C GLN A 31 -0.18 -3.03 8.70
N THR A 32 -0.27 -1.99 7.87
CA THR A 32 -0.31 -2.14 6.40
C THR A 32 0.96 -1.68 5.66
N THR A 33 1.86 -0.93 6.32
CA THR A 33 3.05 -0.33 5.66
C THR A 33 3.93 -1.37 4.97
N GLY A 34 4.30 -2.46 5.65
CA GLY A 34 5.19 -3.48 5.08
C GLY A 34 4.62 -4.12 3.80
N PRO A 35 3.42 -4.72 3.86
CA PRO A 35 2.76 -5.29 2.68
C PRO A 35 2.51 -4.26 1.57
N LEU A 36 2.13 -3.02 1.91
CA LEU A 36 1.94 -1.96 0.92
C LEU A 36 3.25 -1.63 0.19
N LEU A 37 4.35 -1.44 0.91
CA LEU A 37 5.65 -1.16 0.29
C LEU A 37 6.15 -2.33 -0.58
N ALA A 38 5.83 -3.58 -0.21
CA ALA A 38 6.11 -4.75 -1.03
C ALA A 38 5.31 -4.73 -2.33
N LEU A 39 4.01 -4.45 -2.29
CA LEU A 39 3.18 -4.28 -3.49
C LEU A 39 3.72 -3.18 -4.41
N ILE A 40 4.07 -2.02 -3.85
CA ILE A 40 4.60 -0.89 -4.62
C ILE A 40 5.93 -1.25 -5.28
N ARG A 41 6.79 -2.01 -4.58
CA ARG A 41 8.01 -2.57 -5.17
C ARG A 41 7.68 -3.48 -6.35
N ASP A 42 6.74 -4.42 -6.20
CA ASP A 42 6.38 -5.35 -7.27
C ASP A 42 5.82 -4.62 -8.50
N VAL A 43 4.92 -3.66 -8.31
CA VAL A 43 4.36 -2.87 -9.41
C VAL A 43 5.42 -2.01 -10.11
N ALA A 44 6.34 -1.41 -9.35
CA ALA A 44 7.38 -0.56 -9.91
C ALA A 44 8.43 -1.34 -10.74
N HIS A 45 8.68 -2.60 -10.40
CA HIS A 45 9.53 -3.50 -11.20
C HIS A 45 8.77 -4.20 -12.32
N GLY A 46 7.47 -4.40 -12.15
CA GLY A 46 6.54 -4.93 -13.16
C GLY A 46 5.99 -3.83 -14.08
N PRO A 47 4.65 -3.67 -14.20
CA PRO A 47 4.01 -2.94 -15.30
C PRO A 47 4.61 -1.59 -15.66
N SER A 48 4.91 -0.75 -14.66
CA SER A 48 5.75 0.44 -14.81
C SER A 48 5.97 1.14 -13.47
N ARG A 49 7.04 1.93 -13.37
CA ARG A 49 7.31 2.78 -12.21
C ARG A 49 6.17 3.79 -11.90
N PRO A 50 5.56 4.49 -12.87
CA PRO A 50 4.41 5.37 -12.61
C PRO A 50 3.17 4.63 -12.10
N ALA A 51 2.99 3.34 -12.43
CA ALA A 51 1.85 2.58 -11.95
C ALA A 51 1.89 2.35 -10.43
N ALA A 52 3.06 2.36 -9.80
CA ALA A 52 3.20 2.11 -8.37
C ALA A 52 2.36 3.08 -7.50
N PRO A 53 2.57 4.42 -7.55
CA PRO A 53 1.76 5.36 -6.77
C PRO A 53 0.28 5.35 -7.19
N LEU A 54 -0.03 5.12 -8.47
CA LEU A 54 -1.42 5.03 -8.94
C LEU A 54 -2.15 3.80 -8.36
N THR A 55 -1.46 2.67 -8.24
CA THR A 55 -1.99 1.47 -7.58
C THR A 55 -2.24 1.73 -6.09
N ALA A 56 -1.34 2.45 -5.39
CA ALA A 56 -1.56 2.83 -3.99
C ALA A 56 -2.84 3.66 -3.82
N PHE A 57 -3.03 4.65 -4.70
CA PHE A 57 -4.20 5.52 -4.69
C PHE A 57 -5.50 4.74 -4.95
N LEU A 58 -5.52 3.87 -5.96
CA LEU A 58 -6.68 3.03 -6.28
C LEU A 58 -7.01 2.04 -5.16
N LEU A 59 -6.00 1.44 -4.53
CA LEU A 59 -6.16 0.58 -3.37
C LEU A 59 -6.85 1.34 -2.23
N GLY A 60 -6.37 2.55 -1.90
CA GLY A 60 -6.98 3.38 -0.86
C GLY A 60 -8.45 3.71 -1.15
N LEU A 61 -8.75 4.15 -2.38
CA LEU A 61 -10.13 4.42 -2.82
C LEU A 61 -11.02 3.17 -2.75
N ALA A 62 -10.50 2.02 -3.12
CA ALA A 62 -11.25 0.77 -3.09
C ALA A 62 -11.51 0.30 -1.65
N SER A 63 -10.53 0.43 -0.75
CA SER A 63 -10.66 0.05 0.66
C SER A 63 -11.67 0.92 1.40
N ALA A 64 -11.78 2.19 1.05
CA ALA A 64 -12.73 3.12 1.69
C ALA A 64 -14.20 2.81 1.39
N ARG A 65 -14.50 2.04 0.33
CA ARG A 65 -15.88 1.76 -0.11
C ARG A 65 -16.58 0.67 0.70
N ASP A 66 -15.85 -0.13 1.46
CA ASP A 66 -16.40 -1.33 2.11
C ASP A 66 -17.11 -1.06 3.44
N GLY A 67 -17.16 0.20 3.89
CA GLY A 67 -17.88 0.59 5.11
C GLY A 67 -17.32 -0.08 6.37
N ALA A 68 -15.99 -0.22 6.47
CA ALA A 68 -15.29 -0.76 7.63
C ALA A 68 -15.76 -0.07 8.91
N ARG A 69 -15.95 -0.84 9.99
CA ARG A 69 -16.50 -0.34 11.27
C ARG A 69 -15.44 -0.19 12.35
N SER A 70 -14.22 -0.66 12.09
CA SER A 70 -13.06 -0.52 12.97
C SER A 70 -11.77 -0.42 12.17
N VAL A 71 -10.67 -0.10 12.85
CA VAL A 71 -9.32 -0.06 12.25
C VAL A 71 -8.91 -1.44 11.77
N GLU A 72 -9.26 -2.50 12.53
CA GLU A 72 -8.97 -3.88 12.17
C GLU A 72 -9.73 -4.32 10.92
N ASP A 73 -11.03 -3.97 10.82
CA ASP A 73 -11.83 -4.22 9.61
C ASP A 73 -11.18 -3.53 8.39
N GLN A 74 -10.73 -2.28 8.57
CA GLN A 74 -10.10 -1.51 7.51
C GLN A 74 -8.73 -2.10 7.12
N ALA A 75 -7.92 -2.52 8.09
CA ALA A 75 -6.63 -3.16 7.85
C ALA A 75 -6.80 -4.50 7.12
N ALA A 76 -7.80 -5.30 7.50
CA ALA A 76 -8.13 -6.55 6.81
C ALA A 76 -8.58 -6.30 5.35
N ALA A 77 -9.44 -5.29 5.13
CA ALA A 77 -9.90 -4.91 3.79
C ALA A 77 -8.74 -4.42 2.89
N VAL A 78 -7.81 -3.66 3.46
CA VAL A 78 -6.56 -3.24 2.79
C VAL A 78 -5.68 -4.45 2.49
N GLY A 79 -5.48 -5.35 3.47
CA GLY A 79 -4.69 -6.57 3.31
C GLY A 79 -5.17 -7.46 2.16
N ALA A 80 -6.47 -7.76 2.12
CA ALA A 80 -7.07 -8.58 1.05
C ALA A 80 -6.89 -7.95 -0.34
N ARG A 81 -6.94 -6.62 -0.44
CA ARG A 81 -6.68 -5.89 -1.69
C ARG A 81 -5.21 -5.92 -2.08
N ILE A 82 -4.30 -5.76 -1.10
CA ILE A 82 -2.87 -5.90 -1.32
C ILE A 82 -2.55 -7.28 -1.89
N GLU A 83 -3.10 -8.35 -1.32
CA GLU A 83 -2.90 -9.71 -1.81
C GLU A 83 -3.39 -9.88 -3.26
N THR A 84 -4.59 -9.38 -3.56
CA THR A 84 -5.18 -9.40 -4.90
C THR A 84 -4.30 -8.68 -5.91
N LEU A 85 -3.87 -7.45 -5.59
CA LEU A 85 -3.04 -6.63 -6.47
C LEU A 85 -1.62 -7.18 -6.62
N SER A 86 -1.06 -7.77 -5.56
CA SER A 86 0.28 -8.37 -5.60
C SER A 86 0.30 -9.60 -6.51
N ARG A 87 -0.78 -10.40 -6.50
CA ARG A 87 -0.95 -11.50 -7.45
C ARG A 87 -0.99 -10.96 -8.89
N LEU A 88 -1.81 -9.94 -9.16
CA LEU A 88 -1.88 -9.32 -10.49
C LEU A 88 -0.53 -8.75 -10.95
N ALA A 89 0.24 -8.13 -10.06
CA ALA A 89 1.56 -7.59 -10.37
C ALA A 89 2.58 -8.69 -10.70
N ARG A 90 2.56 -9.82 -9.97
CA ARG A 90 3.44 -10.97 -10.25
C ARG A 90 3.11 -11.69 -11.56
N GLU A 91 1.84 -11.70 -11.92
CA GLU A 91 1.36 -12.29 -13.17
C GLU A 91 1.59 -11.36 -14.37
N TRP A 92 2.17 -10.16 -14.19
CA TRP A 92 2.34 -9.17 -15.25
C TRP A 92 3.68 -9.28 -16.02
N PRO A 93 3.70 -9.11 -17.37
CA PRO A 93 2.54 -9.08 -18.25
C PRO A 93 1.88 -10.46 -18.22
N ALA A 94 0.55 -10.50 -18.10
CA ALA A 94 -0.18 -11.77 -18.20
C ALA A 94 0.37 -12.46 -19.44
N SER A 95 0.91 -13.68 -19.28
CA SER A 95 1.42 -14.50 -20.38
C SER A 95 0.51 -14.25 -21.55
N SER A 96 1.01 -13.55 -22.57
CA SER A 96 0.22 -13.10 -23.69
C SER A 96 -0.43 -14.35 -24.28
N ALA A 97 -1.72 -14.55 -24.00
CA ALA A 97 -2.46 -15.63 -24.60
C ALA A 97 -2.30 -15.45 -26.12
N PRO A 98 -1.86 -16.50 -26.85
CA PRO A 98 -1.65 -16.36 -28.29
C PRO A 98 -2.98 -16.00 -28.97
N ALA A 99 -2.86 -15.18 -30.02
CA ALA A 99 -3.93 -14.64 -30.85
C ALA A 99 -4.90 -15.71 -31.39
#